data_AF-A0A259SMA0-F1
#
_entry.id   AF-A0A259SMA0-F1
#
_cell.length_a   1.000
_cell.length_b   1.000
_cell.length_c   1.000
_cell.angle_alpha   90.00
_cell.angle_beta   90.00
_cell.angle_gamma   90.00
#
_symmetry.space_group_name_H-M   'P 1'
#
loop_
_entity.id
_entity.type
_entity.pdbx_description
1 polymer ?
#
loop_
_entity_poly.entity_id
_entity_poly.type
_entity_poly.pdbx_seq_one_letter_code
_entity_poly.pdbx_strand_id
1 'polypeptide(L)'
;MSYTVNASILLTELPILERPAAAKAAGFDAVEYWWPFSVAVPAQDEVDAFVAAIQDAGVQLTGLNFFAGDMPGGDRGLVSWVGREDEFAANIDVVVEIGRRLGTQAFNALYGNRLDGVDPQAQDDLAVKNLAAAGRAVAELGGIVLLEPVSGMETYPLKTAADALAIIAR
;
A
#
# COMPACT_ATOMS: atom_id res chain seq x y z
N MET A 1 -2.81 -24.83 0.13
CA MET A 1 -2.74 -23.46 0.66
C MET A 1 -1.57 -22.79 -0.03
N SER A 2 -1.79 -21.69 -0.74
CA SER A 2 -0.72 -20.91 -1.37
C SER A 2 -0.17 -19.90 -0.36
N TYR A 3 1.12 -19.58 -0.46
CA TYR A 3 1.78 -18.57 0.36
C TYR A 3 2.26 -17.43 -0.53
N THR A 4 2.20 -16.23 0.01
CA THR A 4 2.76 -15.01 -0.59
C THR A 4 3.95 -14.55 0.24
N VAL A 5 5.05 -14.18 -0.42
CA VAL A 5 6.23 -13.59 0.24
C VAL A 5 6.05 -12.08 0.32
N ASN A 6 6.09 -11.52 1.53
CA ASN A 6 6.26 -10.08 1.68
C ASN A 6 7.73 -9.72 1.45
N ALA A 7 8.03 -9.24 0.24
CA ALA A 7 9.38 -8.91 -0.21
C ALA A 7 9.84 -7.50 0.23
N SER A 8 9.03 -6.80 1.02
CA SER A 8 9.45 -5.59 1.74
C SER A 8 10.07 -5.92 3.10
N ILE A 9 9.68 -7.04 3.71
CA ILE A 9 10.17 -7.49 5.02
C ILE A 9 11.25 -8.56 4.87
N LEU A 10 11.10 -9.46 3.90
CA LEU A 10 12.07 -10.51 3.58
C LEU A 10 12.95 -10.09 2.40
N LEU A 11 14.11 -10.73 2.25
CA LEU A 11 15.05 -10.50 1.13
C LEU A 11 15.60 -9.06 1.08
N THR A 12 15.65 -8.39 2.24
CA THR A 12 16.04 -6.98 2.34
C THR A 12 17.51 -6.72 2.06
N GLU A 13 18.33 -7.77 2.08
CA GLU A 13 19.71 -7.78 1.64
C GLU A 13 19.87 -7.60 0.12
N LEU A 14 18.80 -7.81 -0.65
CA LEU A 14 18.78 -7.62 -2.10
C LEU A 14 18.16 -6.27 -2.51
N PRO A 15 18.63 -5.68 -3.62
CA PRO A 15 17.94 -4.59 -4.31
C PRO A 15 16.49 -4.97 -4.64
N ILE A 16 15.59 -4.00 -4.58
CA ILE A 16 14.14 -4.28 -4.66
C ILE A 16 13.70 -5.01 -5.93
N LEU A 17 14.37 -4.72 -7.05
CA LEU A 17 14.10 -5.33 -8.37
C LEU A 17 14.64 -6.76 -8.50
N GLU A 18 15.52 -7.21 -7.61
CA GLU A 18 16.06 -8.58 -7.61
C GLU A 18 15.21 -9.54 -6.76
N ARG A 19 14.43 -8.99 -5.82
CA ARG A 19 13.64 -9.76 -4.85
C ARG A 19 12.56 -10.66 -5.49
N PRO A 20 11.85 -10.28 -6.57
CA PRO A 20 10.86 -11.16 -7.19
C PRO A 20 11.48 -12.46 -7.71
N ALA A 21 12.64 -12.35 -8.38
CA ALA A 21 13.36 -13.51 -8.90
C ALA A 21 13.92 -14.39 -7.76
N ALA A 22 14.40 -13.78 -6.68
CA ALA A 22 14.83 -14.51 -5.49
C ALA A 22 13.66 -15.26 -4.81
N ALA A 23 12.48 -14.64 -4.70
CA ALA A 23 11.28 -15.31 -4.20
C ALA A 23 10.88 -16.51 -5.08
N LYS A 24 10.96 -16.35 -6.41
CA LYS A 24 10.73 -17.46 -7.35
C LYS A 24 11.73 -18.60 -7.16
N ALA A 25 13.01 -18.27 -7.06
CA ALA A 25 14.08 -19.26 -6.85
C ALA A 25 13.92 -20.03 -5.53
N ALA A 26 13.33 -19.39 -4.51
CA ALA A 26 12.97 -20.02 -3.25
C ALA A 26 11.70 -20.89 -3.31
N GLY A 27 11.03 -20.95 -4.47
CA GLY A 27 9.86 -21.80 -4.71
C GLY A 27 8.50 -21.11 -4.48
N PHE A 28 8.45 -19.79 -4.37
CA PHE A 28 7.20 -19.04 -4.25
C PHE A 28 6.71 -18.54 -5.61
N ASP A 29 5.40 -18.64 -5.84
CA ASP A 29 4.76 -18.13 -7.05
C ASP A 29 4.12 -16.74 -6.85
N ALA A 30 4.13 -16.22 -5.63
CA ALA A 30 3.44 -14.99 -5.27
C ALA A 30 4.28 -14.11 -4.32
N VAL A 31 4.21 -12.81 -4.55
CA VAL A 31 4.83 -11.77 -3.73
C VAL A 31 3.81 -10.70 -3.36
N GLU A 32 4.06 -10.01 -2.27
CA GLU A 32 3.43 -8.74 -1.91
C GLU A 32 4.50 -7.73 -1.51
N TYR A 33 4.14 -6.46 -1.63
CA TYR A 33 5.03 -5.35 -1.38
C TYR A 33 4.31 -4.26 -0.60
N TRP A 34 4.98 -3.70 0.41
CA TRP A 34 4.77 -2.30 0.75
C TRP A 34 5.19 -1.41 -0.43
N TRP A 35 4.83 -0.13 -0.42
CA TRP A 35 5.15 0.75 -1.54
C TRP A 35 6.66 0.71 -1.89
N PRO A 36 7.04 0.30 -3.12
CA PRO A 36 8.42 -0.04 -3.44
C PRO A 36 9.28 1.17 -3.82
N PHE A 37 8.73 2.39 -3.77
CA PHE A 37 9.38 3.63 -4.17
C PHE A 37 9.55 4.59 -2.99
N SER A 38 10.48 5.53 -3.11
CA SER A 38 10.74 6.54 -2.07
C SER A 38 9.72 7.69 -2.06
N VAL A 39 8.95 7.86 -3.13
CA VAL A 39 7.98 8.95 -3.32
C VAL A 39 6.60 8.41 -3.74
N ALA A 40 5.55 9.22 -3.53
CA ALA A 40 4.18 8.87 -3.87
C ALA A 40 3.96 8.66 -5.38
N VAL A 41 4.65 9.45 -6.20
CA VAL A 41 4.57 9.42 -7.67
C VAL A 41 6.00 9.29 -8.20
N PRO A 42 6.52 8.04 -8.32
CA PRO A 42 7.83 7.78 -8.91
C PRO A 42 7.87 8.15 -10.39
N ALA A 43 9.08 8.20 -10.96
CA ALA A 43 9.23 8.36 -12.40
C ALA A 43 8.72 7.12 -13.15
N GLN A 44 8.26 7.30 -14.39
CA GLN A 44 7.64 6.22 -15.16
C GLN A 44 8.60 5.04 -15.41
N ASP A 45 9.89 5.32 -15.60
CA ASP A 45 10.92 4.31 -15.79
C ASP A 45 11.16 3.44 -14.54
N GLU A 46 11.02 4.02 -13.34
CA GLU A 46 11.04 3.27 -12.08
C GLU A 46 9.83 2.33 -11.97
N VAL A 47 8.63 2.80 -12.34
CA VAL A 47 7.40 1.99 -12.37
C VAL A 47 7.55 0.85 -13.37
N ASP A 48 8.03 1.14 -14.58
CA ASP A 48 8.26 0.17 -15.63
C ASP A 48 9.26 -0.91 -15.20
N ALA A 49 10.36 -0.51 -14.56
CA ALA A 49 11.37 -1.43 -14.05
C ALA A 49 10.80 -2.37 -12.97
N PHE A 50 9.99 -1.85 -12.04
CA PHE A 50 9.35 -2.67 -11.02
C PHE A 50 8.35 -3.68 -11.63
N VAL A 51 7.51 -3.24 -12.56
CA VAL A 51 6.56 -4.13 -13.25
C VAL A 51 7.29 -5.21 -14.03
N ALA A 52 8.36 -4.85 -14.77
CA ALA A 52 9.17 -5.81 -15.52
C ALA A 52 9.82 -6.84 -14.59
N ALA A 53 10.37 -6.42 -13.45
CA ALA A 53 10.98 -7.33 -12.48
C ALA A 53 10.01 -8.40 -11.96
N ILE A 54 8.75 -8.03 -11.71
CA ILE A 54 7.70 -8.98 -11.30
C ILE A 54 7.37 -9.97 -12.44
N GLN A 55 7.19 -9.44 -13.66
CA GLN A 55 6.81 -10.25 -14.83
C GLN A 55 7.93 -11.21 -15.24
N ASP A 56 9.16 -10.74 -15.32
CA ASP A 56 10.34 -11.53 -15.72
C ASP A 56 10.65 -12.64 -14.71
N ALA A 57 10.40 -12.39 -13.42
CA ALA A 57 10.52 -13.41 -12.38
C ALA A 57 9.42 -14.49 -12.45
N GLY A 58 8.32 -14.22 -13.16
CA GLY A 58 7.19 -15.16 -13.25
C GLY A 58 6.50 -15.41 -11.90
N VAL A 59 6.33 -14.34 -11.11
CA VAL A 59 5.58 -14.33 -9.84
C VAL A 59 4.36 -13.40 -9.95
N GLN A 60 3.30 -13.72 -9.20
CA GLN A 60 2.13 -12.87 -9.08
C GLN A 60 2.32 -11.83 -7.98
N LEU A 61 2.12 -10.54 -8.29
CA LEU A 61 1.93 -9.53 -7.26
C LEU A 61 0.51 -9.66 -6.69
N THR A 62 0.40 -10.21 -5.50
CA THR A 62 -0.91 -10.49 -4.87
C THR A 62 -1.39 -9.35 -3.98
N GLY A 63 -0.49 -8.53 -3.46
CA GLY A 63 -0.81 -7.37 -2.63
C GLY A 63 0.19 -6.23 -2.82
N LEU A 64 -0.31 -5.00 -2.82
CA LEU A 64 0.50 -3.78 -2.91
C LEU A 64 -0.04 -2.71 -1.95
N ASN A 65 0.80 -2.11 -1.12
CA ASN A 65 0.35 -0.95 -0.34
C ASN A 65 0.24 0.30 -1.21
N PHE A 66 -0.67 1.21 -0.84
CA PHE A 66 -0.55 2.62 -1.22
C PHE A 66 0.70 3.25 -0.56
N PHE A 67 1.14 4.40 -1.08
CA PHE A 67 2.21 5.18 -0.46
C PHE A 67 1.85 5.55 0.99
N ALA A 68 2.79 5.32 1.90
CA ALA A 68 2.57 5.42 3.34
C ALA A 68 3.45 6.46 4.04
N GLY A 69 4.09 7.36 3.29
CA GLY A 69 5.05 8.32 3.82
C GLY A 69 6.41 7.70 4.15
N ASP A 70 7.19 8.37 5.00
CA ASP A 70 8.47 7.89 5.50
C ASP A 70 8.27 6.87 6.63
N MET A 71 8.02 5.61 6.25
CA MET A 71 7.84 4.53 7.21
C MET A 71 9.05 4.34 8.14
N PRO A 72 10.30 4.36 7.68
CA PRO A 72 11.47 4.37 8.57
C PRO A 72 11.46 5.54 9.56
N GLY A 73 11.03 6.73 9.14
CA GLY A 73 10.86 7.92 9.98
C GLY A 73 9.67 7.85 10.96
N GLY A 74 8.79 6.86 10.80
CA GLY A 74 7.67 6.60 11.71
C GLY A 74 6.29 6.83 11.10
N ASP A 75 6.19 7.28 9.85
CA ASP A 75 4.92 7.42 9.15
C ASP A 75 4.25 6.06 9.00
N ARG A 76 2.93 6.03 9.06
CA ARG A 76 2.15 4.79 8.93
C ARG A 76 0.92 5.05 8.07
N GLY A 77 1.12 5.58 6.88
CA GLY A 77 0.01 5.85 5.96
C GLY A 77 -0.38 7.31 5.86
N LEU A 78 -1.06 7.64 4.77
CA LEU A 78 -1.48 9.01 4.46
C LEU A 78 -2.99 9.16 4.30
N VAL A 79 -3.76 8.08 4.43
CA VAL A 79 -5.22 8.09 4.20
C VAL A 79 -5.93 9.18 5.01
N SER A 80 -5.56 9.35 6.28
CA SER A 80 -6.13 10.34 7.22
C SER A 80 -5.22 11.56 7.47
N TRP A 81 -4.15 11.72 6.67
CA TRP A 81 -3.12 12.73 6.94
C TRP A 81 -3.50 14.10 6.38
N VAL A 82 -3.96 14.98 7.26
CA VAL A 82 -4.29 16.37 6.89
C VAL A 82 -3.03 17.14 6.48
N GLY A 83 -3.08 17.79 5.33
CA GLY A 83 -1.96 18.50 4.70
C GLY A 83 -1.10 17.67 3.75
N ARG A 84 -1.38 16.37 3.58
CA ARG A 84 -0.71 15.47 2.60
C ARG A 84 -1.71 14.72 1.73
N GLU A 85 -2.93 15.24 1.61
CA GLU A 85 -4.04 14.64 0.86
C GLU A 85 -3.69 14.46 -0.62
N ASP A 86 -3.02 15.46 -1.20
CA ASP A 86 -2.65 15.48 -2.61
C ASP A 86 -1.62 14.39 -2.95
N GLU A 87 -0.74 14.04 -2.01
CA GLU A 87 0.21 12.93 -2.19
C GLU A 87 -0.53 11.59 -2.29
N PHE A 88 -1.51 11.35 -1.40
CA PHE A 88 -2.32 10.13 -1.45
C PHE A 88 -3.19 10.10 -2.71
N ALA A 89 -3.84 11.22 -3.05
CA ALA A 89 -4.69 11.32 -4.23
C ALA A 89 -3.91 11.04 -5.52
N ALA A 90 -2.71 11.61 -5.67
CA ALA A 90 -1.86 11.37 -6.84
C ALA A 90 -1.29 9.95 -6.88
N ASN A 91 -1.05 9.32 -5.72
CA ASN A 91 -0.58 7.94 -5.64
C ASN A 91 -1.60 6.92 -6.18
N ILE A 92 -2.91 7.20 -6.07
CA ILE A 92 -3.98 6.29 -6.52
C ILE A 92 -3.78 5.89 -7.99
N ASP A 93 -3.46 6.85 -8.86
CA ASP A 93 -3.31 6.59 -10.30
C ASP A 93 -2.15 5.63 -10.58
N VAL A 94 -1.03 5.80 -9.87
CA VAL A 94 0.15 4.92 -10.00
C VAL A 94 -0.14 3.51 -9.48
N VAL A 95 -0.83 3.40 -8.33
CA VAL A 95 -1.26 2.10 -7.78
C VAL A 95 -2.16 1.36 -8.76
N VAL A 96 -3.13 2.07 -9.37
CA VAL A 96 -4.05 1.51 -10.35
C VAL A 96 -3.31 1.10 -11.63
N GLU A 97 -2.32 1.87 -12.09
CA GLU A 97 -1.49 1.49 -13.24
C GLU A 97 -0.74 0.17 -12.98
N ILE A 98 -0.02 0.08 -11.86
CA ILE A 98 0.73 -1.12 -11.48
C ILE A 98 -0.23 -2.31 -11.34
N GLY A 99 -1.34 -2.10 -10.64
CA GLY A 99 -2.38 -3.10 -10.45
C GLY A 99 -2.93 -3.65 -11.77
N ARG A 100 -3.22 -2.75 -12.73
CA ARG A 100 -3.71 -3.13 -14.06
C ARG A 100 -2.71 -3.98 -14.83
N ARG A 101 -1.42 -3.62 -14.77
CA ARG A 101 -0.34 -4.30 -15.52
C ARG A 101 0.02 -5.66 -14.94
N LEU A 102 -0.12 -5.82 -13.62
CA LEU A 102 0.27 -7.04 -12.90
C LEU A 102 -0.93 -7.91 -12.49
N GLY A 103 -2.16 -7.46 -12.72
CA GLY A 103 -3.36 -8.17 -12.27
C GLY A 103 -3.54 -8.19 -10.75
N THR A 104 -2.93 -7.25 -10.03
CA THR A 104 -3.08 -7.14 -8.57
C THR A 104 -4.49 -6.68 -8.23
N GLN A 105 -5.11 -7.32 -7.24
CA GLN A 105 -6.50 -7.02 -6.83
C GLN A 105 -6.64 -6.63 -5.36
N ALA A 106 -5.59 -6.71 -4.55
CA ALA A 106 -5.62 -6.32 -3.14
C ALA A 106 -4.65 -5.17 -2.89
N PHE A 107 -5.17 -4.06 -2.38
CA PHE A 107 -4.38 -2.84 -2.16
C PHE A 107 -4.52 -2.35 -0.73
N ASN A 108 -3.46 -2.38 0.06
CA ASN A 108 -3.52 -1.98 1.47
C ASN A 108 -3.26 -0.48 1.64
N ALA A 109 -4.20 0.24 2.22
CA ALA A 109 -4.09 1.67 2.49
C ALA A 109 -3.92 1.88 4.00
N LEU A 110 -2.69 2.10 4.45
CA LEU A 110 -2.43 2.42 5.86
C LEU A 110 -3.11 3.74 6.23
N TYR A 111 -3.75 3.76 7.40
CA TYR A 111 -4.67 4.81 7.80
C TYR A 111 -4.00 6.16 8.05
N GLY A 112 -2.76 6.17 8.53
CA GLY A 112 -2.07 7.36 9.01
C GLY A 112 -2.13 7.53 10.52
N ASN A 113 -1.05 8.10 11.07
CA ASN A 113 -0.96 8.42 12.49
C ASN A 113 -1.88 9.59 12.85
N ARG A 114 -2.29 9.66 14.12
CA ARG A 114 -2.88 10.88 14.67
C ARG A 114 -1.84 11.98 14.71
N LEU A 115 -2.24 13.18 14.28
CA LEU A 115 -1.38 14.35 14.22
C LEU A 115 -1.65 15.28 15.39
N ASP A 116 -0.58 15.74 16.03
CA ASP A 116 -0.69 16.68 17.15
C ASP A 116 -1.38 17.98 16.71
N GLY A 117 -2.37 18.41 17.49
CA GLY A 117 -3.13 19.64 17.23
C GLY A 117 -4.16 19.55 16.10
N VAL A 118 -4.34 18.37 15.48
CA VAL A 118 -5.39 18.13 14.49
C VAL A 118 -6.55 17.39 15.16
N ASP A 119 -7.79 17.81 14.87
CA ASP A 119 -8.98 17.12 15.34
C ASP A 119 -9.04 15.68 14.75
N PRO A 120 -9.10 14.63 15.59
CA PRO A 120 -9.26 13.25 15.12
C PRO A 120 -10.45 13.06 14.17
N GLN A 121 -11.56 13.78 14.40
CA GLN A 121 -12.73 13.66 13.53
C GLN A 121 -12.44 14.19 12.13
N ALA A 122 -11.68 15.28 12.00
CA ALA A 122 -11.29 15.83 10.70
C ALA A 122 -10.38 14.85 9.94
N GLN A 123 -9.45 14.18 10.63
CA GLN A 123 -8.65 13.11 10.05
C GLN A 123 -9.52 11.93 9.58
N ASP A 124 -10.53 11.56 10.38
CA ASP A 124 -11.42 10.44 10.03
C ASP A 124 -12.36 10.78 8.87
N ASP A 125 -12.83 12.02 8.75
CA ASP A 125 -13.64 12.48 7.62
C ASP A 125 -12.82 12.50 6.32
N LEU A 126 -11.59 12.98 6.40
CA LEU A 126 -10.64 12.91 5.29
C LEU A 126 -10.37 11.46 4.88
N ALA A 127 -10.17 10.57 5.85
CA ALA A 127 -9.92 9.16 5.59
C ALA A 127 -11.05 8.52 4.78
N VAL A 128 -12.31 8.74 5.18
CA VAL A 128 -13.48 8.23 4.46
C VAL A 128 -13.50 8.73 3.01
N LYS A 129 -13.25 10.03 2.80
CA LYS A 129 -13.17 10.61 1.45
C LYS A 129 -12.08 9.95 0.60
N ASN A 130 -10.89 9.77 1.15
CA ASN A 130 -9.74 9.18 0.48
C ASN A 130 -9.93 7.69 0.19
N LEU A 131 -10.45 6.92 1.15
CA LEU A 131 -10.78 5.50 0.97
C LEU A 131 -11.87 5.31 -0.08
N ALA A 132 -12.89 6.18 -0.12
CA ALA A 132 -13.91 6.12 -1.15
C ALA A 132 -13.36 6.41 -2.55
N ALA A 133 -12.40 7.35 -2.67
CA ALA A 133 -11.71 7.63 -3.92
C ALA A 133 -10.85 6.44 -4.38
N ALA A 134 -9.98 5.93 -3.50
CA ALA A 134 -9.15 4.76 -3.78
C ALA A 134 -10.00 3.52 -4.11
N GLY A 135 -11.07 3.28 -3.36
CA GLY A 135 -12.02 2.20 -3.57
C GLY A 135 -12.68 2.23 -4.95
N ARG A 136 -13.17 3.39 -5.39
CA ARG A 136 -13.71 3.55 -6.75
C ARG A 136 -12.66 3.27 -7.82
N ALA A 137 -11.44 3.77 -7.63
CA ALA A 137 -10.37 3.63 -8.62
C ALA A 137 -9.92 2.17 -8.78
N VAL A 138 -9.70 1.43 -7.68
CA VAL A 138 -9.27 0.02 -7.76
C VAL A 138 -10.41 -0.92 -8.16
N ALA A 139 -11.68 -0.54 -7.94
CA ALA A 139 -12.84 -1.32 -8.38
C ALA A 139 -12.89 -1.50 -9.90
N GLU A 140 -12.32 -0.57 -10.68
CA GLU A 140 -12.18 -0.71 -12.14
C GLU A 140 -11.31 -1.91 -12.55
N LEU A 141 -10.45 -2.38 -11.65
CA LEU A 141 -9.59 -3.57 -11.82
C LEU A 141 -10.23 -4.84 -11.26
N GLY A 142 -11.45 -4.75 -10.70
CA GLY A 142 -12.00 -5.77 -9.82
C GLY A 142 -11.24 -5.91 -8.50
N GLY A 143 -10.50 -4.87 -8.11
CA GLY A 143 -9.70 -4.85 -6.88
C GLY A 143 -10.46 -4.35 -5.67
N ILE A 144 -9.83 -4.45 -4.51
CA ILE A 144 -10.34 -4.00 -3.21
C ILE A 144 -9.26 -3.22 -2.45
N VAL A 145 -9.69 -2.15 -1.77
CA VAL A 145 -8.85 -1.47 -0.77
C VAL A 145 -8.99 -2.21 0.55
N LEU A 146 -7.86 -2.60 1.12
CA LEU A 146 -7.74 -3.18 2.46
C LEU A 146 -7.36 -2.09 3.45
N LEU A 147 -7.92 -2.18 4.66
CA LEU A 147 -7.56 -1.32 5.77
C LEU A 147 -6.99 -2.19 6.91
N GLU A 148 -5.69 -2.05 7.14
CA GLU A 148 -4.96 -2.86 8.10
C GLU A 148 -4.87 -2.19 9.49
N PRO A 149 -5.33 -2.87 10.56
CA PRO A 149 -5.05 -2.44 11.92
C PRO A 149 -3.57 -2.67 12.28
N VAL A 150 -2.92 -1.67 12.88
CA VAL A 150 -1.49 -1.72 13.25
C VAL A 150 -1.33 -1.54 14.76
N SER A 151 -0.95 -2.62 15.44
CA SER A 151 -0.81 -2.65 16.89
C SER A 151 0.44 -1.91 17.41
N GLY A 152 1.58 -2.03 16.71
CA GLY A 152 2.89 -1.63 17.21
C GLY A 152 3.23 -0.13 17.23
N MET A 153 2.31 0.76 16.82
CA MET A 153 2.60 2.20 16.65
C MET A 153 1.68 3.07 17.49
N GLU A 154 2.16 3.63 18.59
CA GLU A 154 1.33 4.32 19.59
C GLU A 154 0.33 5.34 19.00
N THR A 155 0.77 6.15 18.03
CA THR A 155 -0.05 7.19 17.41
C THR A 155 -1.00 6.69 16.32
N TYR A 156 -0.92 5.42 15.91
CA TYR A 156 -1.81 4.85 14.88
C TYR A 156 -3.17 4.46 15.48
N PRO A 157 -4.30 4.98 14.98
CA PRO A 157 -5.58 4.86 15.68
C PRO A 157 -6.31 3.54 15.49
N LEU A 158 -6.05 2.79 14.40
CA LEU A 158 -6.74 1.52 14.14
C LEU A 158 -5.90 0.36 14.68
N LYS A 159 -6.28 -0.18 15.85
CA LYS A 159 -5.52 -1.23 16.56
C LYS A 159 -6.09 -2.61 16.37
N THR A 160 -7.39 -2.67 16.11
CA THR A 160 -8.17 -3.88 16.05
C THR A 160 -8.99 -3.93 14.76
N ALA A 161 -9.48 -5.12 14.41
CA ALA A 161 -10.43 -5.25 13.31
C ALA A 161 -11.71 -4.44 13.55
N ALA A 162 -12.15 -4.26 14.80
CA ALA A 162 -13.31 -3.46 15.14
C ALA A 162 -13.11 -1.98 14.77
N ASP A 163 -11.91 -1.44 14.99
CA ASP A 163 -11.59 -0.04 14.64
C ASP A 163 -11.66 0.16 13.12
N ALA A 164 -11.07 -0.76 12.34
CA ALA A 164 -11.14 -0.71 10.89
C ALA A 164 -12.58 -0.84 10.37
N LEU A 165 -13.37 -1.77 10.92
CA LEU A 165 -14.77 -1.95 10.56
C LEU A 165 -15.62 -0.70 10.87
N ALA A 166 -15.34 0.00 11.97
CA ALA A 166 -16.03 1.24 12.32
C ALA A 166 -15.80 2.35 11.28
N ILE A 167 -14.61 2.42 10.67
CA ILE A 167 -14.34 3.33 9.55
C ILE A 167 -15.02 2.85 8.27
N ILE A 168 -14.92 1.56 7.93
CA ILE A 168 -15.49 0.98 6.70
C ILE A 168 -17.02 1.15 6.64
N ALA A 169 -17.69 1.17 7.80
CA ALA A 169 -19.14 1.32 7.89
C ALA A 169 -19.66 2.76 7.65
N ARG A 170 -18.77 3.74 7.47
CA ARG A 170 -19.12 5.16 7.26
C ARG A 170 -19.30 5.49 5.78
#